data_AF-A0A9N8MC89-F1
#
_entry.id   AF-A0A9N8MC89-F1
#
_cell.length_a   1.000
_cell.length_b   1.000
_cell.length_c   1.000
_cell.angle_alpha   90.00
_cell.angle_beta   90.00
_cell.angle_gamma   90.00
#
_symmetry.space_group_name_H-M   'P 1'
#
loop_
_entity.id
_entity.type
_entity.pdbx_description
1 polymer ?
#
loop_
_entity_poly.entity_id
_entity_poly.type
_entity_poly.pdbx_seq_one_letter_code
_entity_poly.pdbx_strand_id
1 'polypeptide(L)'
;MEQLNEQWMTAVVDALSDLQAARVAQGAVLEALVASHPSPVLLMRCWDRLSSSLVATVSQHKASSTMAKPIEAYTLEQLAAWTDRMERCFPQVRGQS
;
A
#
# COMPACT_ATOMS: atom_id res chain seq x y z
N MET A 1 17.83 34.81 -1.21
CA MET A 1 16.48 34.19 -1.15
C MET A 1 16.40 33.00 -2.10
N GLU A 2 16.90 33.12 -3.34
CA GLU A 2 16.97 32.01 -4.31
C GLU A 2 17.82 30.82 -3.85
N GLN A 3 19.04 31.04 -3.35
CA GLN A 3 19.90 29.95 -2.87
C GLN A 3 19.30 29.15 -1.69
N LEU A 4 18.54 29.82 -0.82
CA LEU A 4 17.82 29.14 0.27
C LEU A 4 16.63 28.33 -0.28
N ASN A 5 15.93 28.88 -1.28
CA ASN A 5 14.85 28.18 -1.97
C ASN A 5 15.37 26.93 -2.70
N GLU A 6 16.52 27.01 -3.37
CA GLU A 6 17.19 25.88 -4.01
C GLU A 6 17.54 24.78 -3.01
N GLN A 7 18.12 25.14 -1.86
CA GLN A 7 18.44 24.17 -0.80
C GLN A 7 17.20 23.46 -0.25
N TRP A 8 16.11 24.21 -0.04
CA TRP A 8 14.83 23.64 0.37
C TRP A 8 14.26 22.69 -0.67
N MET A 9 14.30 23.08 -1.94
CA MET A 9 13.83 22.22 -3.04
C MET A 9 14.64 20.93 -3.14
N THR A 10 15.97 20.99 -2.98
CA THR A 10 16.81 19.79 -2.93
C THR A 10 16.42 18.87 -1.78
N ALA A 11 16.24 19.40 -0.57
CA ALA A 11 15.83 18.60 0.58
C ALA A 11 14.45 17.95 0.39
N VAL A 12 13.51 18.64 -0.28
CA VAL A 12 12.21 18.08 -0.64
C VAL A 12 12.37 16.96 -1.67
N VAL A 13 13.21 17.12 -2.68
CA VAL A 13 13.47 16.07 -3.68
C VAL A 13 14.09 14.84 -3.01
N ASP A 14 15.07 15.02 -2.14
CA ASP A 14 15.72 13.93 -1.40
C ASP A 14 14.69 13.16 -0.54
N ALA A 15 13.86 13.88 0.22
CA ALA A 15 12.81 13.25 1.04
C ALA A 15 11.77 12.50 0.19
N LEU A 16 11.39 13.03 -0.98
CA LEU A 16 10.48 12.36 -1.91
C LEU A 16 11.13 11.11 -2.53
N SER A 17 12.43 11.16 -2.84
CA SER A 17 13.20 10.01 -3.34
C SER A 17 13.25 8.88 -2.31
N ASP A 18 13.53 9.20 -1.04
CA ASP A 18 13.55 8.21 0.05
C ASP A 18 12.18 7.56 0.27
N LEU A 19 11.10 8.35 0.22
CA LEU A 19 9.73 7.83 0.30
C LEU A 19 9.41 6.87 -0.86
N GLN A 20 9.87 7.18 -2.07
CA GLN A 20 9.72 6.30 -3.23
C GLN A 20 10.52 5.00 -3.07
N ALA A 21 11.77 5.09 -2.61
CA ALA A 21 12.62 3.92 -2.36
C ALA A 21 12.00 2.99 -1.30
N ALA A 22 11.51 3.54 -0.18
CA ALA A 22 10.82 2.78 0.86
C ALA A 22 9.60 2.06 0.32
N ARG A 23 8.84 2.71 -0.57
CA ARG A 23 7.66 2.13 -1.20
C ARG A 23 7.99 0.96 -2.14
N VAL A 24 9.06 1.08 -2.92
CA VAL A 24 9.56 -0.03 -3.75
C VAL A 24 9.99 -1.20 -2.88
N ALA A 25 10.73 -0.95 -1.80
CA ALA A 25 11.18 -1.98 -0.87
C ALA A 25 9.99 -2.70 -0.19
N GLN A 26 8.95 -1.97 0.22
CA GLN A 26 7.73 -2.58 0.76
C GLN A 26 7.07 -3.53 -0.24
N GLY A 27 7.01 -3.14 -1.52
CA GLY A 27 6.50 -4.00 -2.59
C GLY A 27 7.31 -5.29 -2.70
N ALA A 28 8.64 -5.19 -2.77
CA ALA A 28 9.52 -6.35 -2.86
C ALA A 28 9.39 -7.30 -1.64
N VAL A 29 9.23 -6.75 -0.44
CA VAL A 29 8.99 -7.54 0.77
C VAL A 29 7.66 -8.29 0.68
N LEU A 30 6.59 -7.64 0.22
CA LEU A 30 5.30 -8.30 0.01
C LEU A 30 5.42 -9.43 -1.04
N GLU A 31 6.17 -9.23 -2.14
CA GLU A 31 6.44 -10.29 -3.11
C GLU A 31 7.17 -11.47 -2.49
N ALA A 32 8.22 -11.20 -1.71
CA ALA A 32 9.00 -12.24 -1.03
C ALA A 32 8.14 -13.01 -0.01
N LEU A 33 7.29 -12.32 0.76
CA LEU A 33 6.34 -12.96 1.66
C LEU A 33 5.38 -13.86 0.90
N VAL A 34 4.76 -13.38 -0.18
CA VAL A 34 3.86 -14.20 -1.01
C VAL A 34 4.57 -15.43 -1.57
N ALA A 35 5.83 -15.31 -2.00
CA ALA A 35 6.57 -16.43 -2.56
C ALA A 35 7.00 -17.47 -1.52
N SER A 36 7.20 -17.09 -0.26
CA SER A 36 7.88 -17.92 0.75
C SER A 36 7.05 -18.23 2.01
N HIS A 37 5.82 -17.69 2.14
CA HIS A 37 5.10 -17.80 3.40
C HIS A 37 4.67 -19.26 3.70
N PRO A 38 5.02 -19.81 4.87
CA PRO A 38 4.75 -21.22 5.21
C PRO A 38 3.25 -21.51 5.41
N SER A 39 2.43 -20.47 5.61
CA SER A 39 0.98 -20.61 5.75
C SER A 39 0.22 -19.55 4.93
N PRO A 40 -0.12 -19.87 3.67
CA PRO A 40 -0.89 -18.98 2.78
C PRO A 40 -2.19 -18.46 3.40
N VAL A 41 -2.92 -19.31 4.12
CA VAL A 41 -4.22 -18.98 4.72
C VAL A 41 -4.09 -17.93 5.82
N LEU A 42 -3.07 -18.03 6.67
CA LEU A 42 -2.82 -17.03 7.71
C LEU A 42 -2.38 -15.69 7.10
N LEU A 43 -1.54 -15.74 6.07
CA LEU A 43 -1.11 -14.53 5.36
C LEU A 43 -2.30 -13.80 4.73
N MET A 44 -3.20 -14.52 4.06
CA MET A 44 -4.44 -13.96 3.50
C MET A 44 -5.31 -13.31 4.58
N ARG A 45 -5.54 -13.99 5.72
CA ARG A 45 -6.33 -13.42 6.83
C ARG A 45 -5.71 -12.15 7.41
N CYS A 46 -4.38 -12.11 7.53
CA CYS A 46 -3.68 -10.91 8.00
C CYS A 46 -3.79 -9.78 6.97
N TRP A 47 -3.65 -10.09 5.69
CA TRP A 47 -3.83 -9.13 4.59
C TRP A 47 -5.24 -8.55 4.56
N ASP A 48 -6.27 -9.38 4.67
CA ASP A 48 -7.68 -8.94 4.68
C ASP A 48 -7.96 -7.96 5.81
N ARG A 49 -7.43 -8.24 7.01
CA ARG A 49 -7.56 -7.34 8.17
C ARG A 49 -6.85 -6.01 7.95
N LEU A 50 -5.62 -6.05 7.44
CA LEU A 50 -4.82 -4.84 7.19
C LEU A 50 -5.47 -3.97 6.11
N SER A 51 -5.81 -4.56 4.96
CA SER A 51 -6.42 -3.86 3.83
C SER A 51 -7.77 -3.26 4.21
N SER A 52 -8.63 -3.98 4.93
CA SER A 52 -9.92 -3.47 5.41
C SER A 52 -9.76 -2.24 6.31
N SER A 53 -8.79 -2.25 7.23
CA SER A 53 -8.50 -1.12 8.12
C SER A 53 -8.06 0.12 7.34
N LEU A 54 -7.18 -0.07 6.35
CA LEU A 54 -6.69 1.03 5.50
C LEU A 54 -7.81 1.60 4.62
N VAL A 55 -8.64 0.74 4.03
CA VAL A 55 -9.82 1.16 3.24
C VAL A 55 -10.78 1.97 4.11
N ALA A 56 -11.06 1.53 5.33
CA ALA A 56 -11.91 2.25 6.27
C ALA A 56 -11.33 3.62 6.64
N THR A 57 -10.01 3.70 6.83
CA THR A 57 -9.31 4.96 7.14
C THR A 57 -9.41 5.94 5.97
N VAL A 58 -9.14 5.49 4.75
CA VAL A 58 -9.28 6.32 3.53
C VAL A 58 -10.73 6.76 3.35
N SER A 59 -11.70 5.86 3.57
CA SER A 59 -13.12 6.17 3.44
C SER A 59 -13.57 7.23 4.45
N GLN A 60 -13.11 7.15 5.71
CA GLN A 60 -13.37 8.16 6.73
C GLN A 60 -12.77 9.52 6.35
N HIS A 61 -11.53 9.53 5.88
CA HIS A 61 -10.88 10.77 5.47
C HIS A 61 -11.57 11.42 4.26
N LYS A 62 -11.99 10.60 3.28
CA LYS A 62 -12.85 11.03 2.16
C LYS A 62 -14.21 11.56 2.62
N ALA A 63 -14.80 11.01 3.67
CA ALA A 63 -16.07 11.50 4.21
C ALA A 63 -15.89 12.84 4.96
N SER A 64 -14.74 13.06 5.60
CA SER A 64 -14.41 14.32 6.27
C SER A 64 -13.95 15.44 5.34
N SER A 65 -13.63 15.12 4.08
CA SER A 65 -13.11 16.07 3.10
C SER A 65 -14.05 16.18 1.90
N THR A 66 -14.41 17.40 1.50
CA THR A 66 -15.32 17.63 0.36
C THR A 66 -14.71 17.20 -0.98
N MET A 67 -13.41 16.90 -1.03
CA MET A 67 -12.69 16.60 -2.26
C MET A 67 -11.81 15.35 -2.05
N ALA A 68 -12.00 14.35 -2.91
CA ALA A 68 -11.15 13.15 -2.89
C ALA A 68 -9.71 13.53 -3.26
N LYS A 69 -8.74 13.21 -2.40
CA LYS A 69 -7.33 13.51 -2.69
C LYS A 69 -6.78 12.45 -3.65
N PRO A 70 -5.98 12.81 -4.66
CA PRO A 70 -5.38 11.85 -5.59
C PRO A 70 -4.61 10.72 -4.89
N ILE A 71 -3.96 11.02 -3.76
CA ILE A 71 -3.22 10.05 -2.97
C ILE A 71 -4.11 8.95 -2.39
N GLU A 72 -5.35 9.27 -2.01
CA GLU A 72 -6.31 8.31 -1.45
C GLU A 72 -6.82 7.35 -2.52
N ALA A 73 -7.17 7.88 -3.70
CA ALA A 73 -7.58 7.06 -4.84
C ALA A 73 -6.46 6.09 -5.21
N TYR A 74 -5.23 6.59 -5.27
CA TYR A 74 -4.06 5.78 -5.56
C TYR A 74 -3.79 4.70 -4.50
N THR A 75 -3.94 5.02 -3.21
CA THR A 75 -3.82 4.01 -2.15
C THR A 75 -4.85 2.89 -2.33
N LEU A 76 -6.10 3.21 -2.65
CA LEU A 76 -7.14 2.21 -2.87
C LEU A 76 -6.85 1.33 -4.10
N GLU A 77 -6.39 1.92 -5.21
CA GLU A 77 -6.00 1.18 -6.41
C GLU A 77 -4.86 0.19 -6.12
N GLN A 78 -3.85 0.61 -5.36
CA GLN A 78 -2.73 -0.25 -4.97
C GLN A 78 -3.18 -1.39 -4.05
N LEU A 79 -4.08 -1.12 -3.10
CA LEU A 79 -4.64 -2.16 -2.24
C LEU A 79 -5.44 -3.19 -3.06
N ALA A 80 -6.22 -2.74 -4.03
CA ALA A 80 -6.97 -3.62 -4.93
C ALA A 80 -6.03 -4.49 -5.77
N ALA A 81 -5.00 -3.91 -6.39
CA ALA A 81 -4.02 -4.64 -7.20
C ALA A 81 -3.26 -5.70 -6.38
N TRP A 82 -2.88 -5.39 -5.14
CA TRP A 82 -2.24 -6.36 -4.26
C TRP A 82 -3.19 -7.46 -3.79
N THR A 83 -4.44 -7.13 -3.51
CA THR A 83 -5.46 -8.12 -3.14
C THR A 83 -5.69 -9.11 -4.28
N ASP A 84 -5.87 -8.64 -5.51
CA ASP A 84 -6.00 -9.47 -6.71
C ASP A 84 -4.77 -10.37 -6.93
N ARG A 85 -3.55 -9.83 -6.71
CA ARG A 85 -2.33 -10.64 -6.77
C ARG A 85 -2.28 -11.72 -5.69
N MET A 86 -2.62 -11.39 -4.45
CA MET A 86 -2.68 -12.32 -3.32
C MET A 86 -3.68 -13.44 -3.60
N GLU A 87 -4.86 -13.13 -4.13
CA GLU A 87 -5.89 -14.10 -4.51
C GLU A 87 -5.44 -15.01 -5.66
N ARG A 88 -4.68 -14.50 -6.64
CA ARG A 88 -4.08 -15.35 -7.70
C ARG A 88 -3.00 -16.28 -7.17
N CYS A 89 -2.17 -15.82 -6.24
CA CYS A 89 -1.09 -16.63 -5.66
C CYS A 89 -1.62 -17.67 -4.68
N PHE A 90 -2.71 -17.36 -3.99
CA PHE A 90 -3.36 -18.22 -3.02
C PHE A 90 -4.86 -18.34 -3.34
N PRO A 91 -5.21 -18.95 -4.48
CA PRO A 91 -6.61 -19.11 -4.86
C PRO A 91 -7.29 -19.86 -3.73
N GLN A 92 -8.29 -19.21 -3.15
CA GLN A 92 -8.84 -19.67 -1.90
C GLN A 92 -9.17 -21.16 -1.96
N VAL A 93 -8.64 -21.93 -1.02
CA VAL A 93 -9.18 -23.23 -0.64
C VAL A 93 -10.56 -22.98 0.00
N ARG A 94 -11.54 -22.41 -0.75
CA ARG A 94 -12.96 -22.28 -0.34
C ARG A 94 -13.69 -23.63 -0.40
N GLY A 95 -12.96 -24.73 -0.34
CA GLY A 95 -13.50 -26.08 -0.37
C GLY A 95 -12.82 -26.90 0.70
N GLN A 96 -13.23 -26.69 1.95
CA GLN A 96 -13.19 -27.64 3.06
C GLN A 96 -13.75 -26.92 4.30
N SER A 97 -15.08 -26.88 4.36
CA SER A 97 -15.81 -26.86 5.64
C SER A 97 -15.77 -28.25 6.26
#